data_AF-A0A430UKU4-F1
#
_entry.id   AF-A0A430UKU4-F1
#
_cell.length_a   1.000
_cell.length_b   1.000
_cell.length_c   1.000
_cell.angle_alpha   90.00
_cell.angle_beta   90.00
_cell.angle_gamma   90.00
#
_symmetry.space_group_name_H-M   'P 1'
#
loop_
_entity.id
_entity.type
_entity.pdbx_description
1 polymer ?
#
loop_
_entity_poly.entity_id
_entity_poly.type
_entity_poly.pdbx_seq_one_letter_code
_entity_poly.pdbx_strand_id
1 'polypeptide(L)'
;DYGEAGEVLWRGEGRPSLGVGLAYRFPDLWGRPRVRLGLGYPWALEGEASGSLLRDPVVATWALGVSYPRGGVPLLGLGLGLSLVANEVWSLGLGTSLSLPLGLEPPGGALLLRAGYALDPEGKGEVGVRVRYGDGGFALGLELTGPL
;
A
#
# COMPACT_ATOMS: atom_id res chain seq x y z
N ASP A 1 7.31 -22.75 -10.39
CA ASP A 1 6.74 -21.40 -10.52
C ASP A 1 6.27 -20.87 -9.18
N TYR A 2 7.16 -20.18 -8.47
CA TYR A 2 6.84 -19.44 -7.26
C TYR A 2 7.40 -18.04 -7.44
N GLY A 3 6.54 -17.09 -7.82
CA GLY A 3 6.94 -15.70 -8.01
C GLY A 3 7.15 -15.02 -6.66
N GLU A 4 8.40 -14.89 -6.25
CA GLU A 4 8.81 -13.99 -5.18
C GLU A 4 8.62 -12.54 -5.65
N ALA A 5 7.49 -11.93 -5.31
CA ALA A 5 7.28 -10.51 -5.53
C ALA A 5 7.99 -9.73 -4.41
N GLY A 6 9.27 -9.44 -4.61
CA GLY A 6 10.01 -8.48 -3.80
C GLY A 6 9.50 -7.06 -4.05
N GLU A 7 8.73 -6.51 -3.12
CA GLU A 7 8.25 -5.13 -3.19
C GLU A 7 9.21 -4.22 -2.41
N VAL A 8 10.11 -3.53 -3.12
CA VAL A 8 11.01 -2.53 -2.53
C VAL A 8 10.26 -1.21 -2.40
N LEU A 9 9.65 -0.97 -1.24
CA LEU A 9 8.96 0.28 -0.96
C LEU A 9 9.95 1.32 -0.41
N TRP A 10 10.32 2.31 -1.22
CA TRP A 10 11.06 3.49 -0.76
C TRP A 10 10.10 4.49 -0.09
N ARG A 11 10.12 4.59 1.24
CA ARG A 11 9.44 5.67 1.98
C ARG A 11 10.49 6.67 2.47
N GLY A 12 10.70 7.73 1.71
CA GLY A 12 11.67 8.78 2.02
C GLY A 12 11.15 9.78 3.04
N GLU A 13 11.55 9.62 4.30
CA GLU A 13 11.62 10.70 5.31
C GLU A 13 13.09 10.96 5.65
N GLY A 14 13.89 11.42 4.70
CA GLY A 14 15.23 11.99 4.93
C GLY A 14 16.29 11.13 5.66
N ARG A 15 16.01 9.85 5.96
CA ARG A 15 16.92 8.89 6.58
C ARG A 15 16.89 7.59 5.77
N PRO A 16 18.03 6.95 5.48
CA PRO A 16 18.05 5.66 4.81
C PRO A 16 17.40 4.62 5.73
N SER A 17 16.20 4.18 5.38
CA SER A 17 15.53 3.02 5.97
C SER A 17 15.70 1.84 5.01
N LEU A 18 16.10 0.69 5.55
CA LEU A 18 16.21 -0.55 4.79
C LEU A 18 15.20 -1.53 5.37
N GLY A 19 14.39 -2.15 4.53
CA GLY A 19 13.37 -3.10 4.97
C GLY A 19 13.36 -4.35 4.11
N VAL A 20 13.07 -5.48 4.74
CA VAL A 20 12.77 -6.75 4.08
C VAL A 20 11.35 -7.14 4.41
N GLY A 21 10.63 -7.71 3.46
CA GLY A 21 9.25 -8.12 3.67
C GLY A 21 8.87 -9.32 2.84
N LEU A 22 7.91 -10.07 3.38
CA LEU A 22 7.26 -11.19 2.72
C LEU A 22 5.83 -10.80 2.44
N ALA A 23 5.35 -11.13 1.26
CA ALA A 23 3.95 -10.97 0.91
C ALA A 23 3.39 -12.27 0.34
N TYR A 24 2.22 -12.65 0.81
CA TYR A 24 1.49 -13.80 0.32
C TYR A 24 0.12 -13.37 -0.18
N ARG A 25 -0.27 -13.85 -1.36
CA ARG A 25 -1.58 -13.60 -1.96
C ARG A 25 -2.38 -14.89 -1.92
N PHE A 26 -3.64 -14.80 -1.52
CA PHE A 26 -4.57 -15.92 -1.51
C PHE A 26 -5.48 -15.81 -2.75
N PRO A 27 -5.13 -16.42 -3.90
CA PRO A 27 -5.85 -16.23 -5.15
C PRO A 27 -7.27 -16.84 -5.12
N ASP A 28 -7.45 -17.90 -4.35
CA ASP A 28 -8.69 -18.69 -4.31
C ASP A 28 -9.75 -18.13 -3.36
N LEU A 29 -9.39 -17.15 -2.54
CA LEU A 29 -10.31 -16.51 -1.61
C LEU A 29 -11.01 -15.32 -2.27
N TRP A 30 -12.29 -15.14 -1.91
CA TRP A 30 -13.07 -13.99 -2.36
C TRP A 30 -12.34 -12.69 -2.00
N GLY A 31 -12.22 -11.82 -3.00
CA GLY A 31 -11.54 -10.53 -2.87
C GLY A 31 -10.00 -10.61 -2.81
N ARG A 32 -9.43 -11.76 -3.17
CA ARG A 32 -7.99 -12.00 -3.38
C ARG A 32 -7.11 -11.35 -2.31
N PRO A 33 -7.33 -11.64 -1.02
CA PRO A 33 -6.62 -10.99 0.05
C PRO A 33 -5.11 -11.24 -0.07
N ARG A 34 -4.34 -10.25 0.36
CA ARG A 34 -2.89 -10.25 0.42
C ARG A 34 -2.48 -9.95 1.85
N VAL A 35 -1.56 -10.73 2.39
CA VAL A 35 -0.95 -10.46 3.68
C VAL A 35 0.52 -10.15 3.46
N ARG A 36 0.99 -9.06 4.05
CA ARG A 36 2.38 -8.62 4.04
C ARG A 36 2.91 -8.56 5.45
N LEU A 37 4.13 -9.03 5.65
CA LEU A 37 4.90 -8.86 6.87
C LEU A 37 6.23 -8.22 6.49
N GLY A 38 6.65 -7.20 7.23
CA GLY A 38 7.86 -6.43 6.97
C GLY A 38 8.68 -6.22 8.24
N LEU A 39 9.99 -6.22 8.09
CA LEU A 39 10.95 -5.81 9.10
C LEU A 39 11.85 -4.72 8.52
N GLY A 40 11.81 -3.54 9.13
CA GLY A 40 12.65 -2.40 8.82
C GLY A 40 13.80 -2.21 9.81
N TYR A 41 14.94 -1.74 9.32
CA TYR A 41 16.03 -1.18 10.12
C TYR A 41 15.68 0.26 10.51
N PRO A 42 15.92 0.70 11.76
CA PRO A 42 16.73 0.06 12.79
C PRO A 42 15.99 -0.85 13.78
N TRP A 43 14.72 -1.20 13.59
CA TRP A 43 13.89 -2.28 14.21
C TRP A 43 12.42 -1.84 14.16
N ALA A 44 11.79 -1.93 12.99
CA ALA A 44 10.37 -1.66 12.82
C ALA A 44 9.68 -2.93 12.31
N LEU A 45 8.62 -3.39 12.97
CA LEU A 45 7.81 -4.49 12.47
C LEU A 45 6.55 -3.94 11.84
N GLU A 46 6.19 -4.45 10.67
CA GLU A 46 4.96 -4.09 9.97
C GLU A 46 4.22 -5.37 9.57
N GLY A 47 2.91 -5.37 9.77
CA GLY A 47 2.01 -6.37 9.22
C GLY A 47 0.85 -5.68 8.53
N GLU A 48 0.47 -6.15 7.35
CA GLU A 48 -0.67 -5.62 6.62
C GLU A 48 -1.49 -6.78 6.03
N ALA A 49 -2.80 -6.72 6.18
CA ALA A 49 -3.74 -7.52 5.42
C ALA A 49 -4.55 -6.59 4.53
N SER A 50 -4.54 -6.82 3.23
CA SER A 50 -5.30 -6.05 2.26
C SER A 50 -6.11 -6.95 1.35
N GLY A 51 -7.11 -6.39 0.69
CA GLY A 51 -7.93 -7.12 -0.26
C GLY A 51 -8.64 -6.17 -1.20
N SER A 52 -9.20 -6.73 -2.27
CA SER A 52 -9.93 -5.95 -3.26
C SER A 52 -11.21 -6.64 -3.68
N LEU A 53 -12.29 -5.88 -3.80
CA LEU A 53 -13.56 -6.33 -4.33
C LEU A 53 -13.77 -5.68 -5.69
N LEU A 54 -13.76 -6.49 -6.75
CA LEU A 54 -14.01 -6.03 -8.10
C LEU A 54 -15.52 -5.97 -8.37
N ARG A 55 -15.99 -4.81 -8.79
CA ARG A 55 -17.34 -4.59 -9.33
C ARG A 55 -17.22 -3.69 -10.55
N ASP A 56 -17.06 -4.30 -11.72
CA ASP A 56 -16.83 -3.62 -13.00
C ASP A 56 -17.69 -2.34 -13.16
N PRO A 57 -17.09 -1.15 -13.39
CA PRO A 57 -15.65 -0.84 -13.61
C PRO A 57 -14.87 -0.41 -12.36
N VAL A 58 -15.47 -0.55 -11.17
CA VAL A 58 -14.93 -0.11 -9.88
C VAL A 58 -14.22 -1.25 -9.16
N VAL A 59 -13.05 -0.96 -8.58
CA VAL A 59 -12.38 -1.83 -7.62
C VAL A 59 -12.44 -1.16 -6.26
N ALA A 60 -13.13 -1.77 -5.31
CA ALA A 60 -13.02 -1.37 -3.91
C ALA A 60 -11.83 -2.07 -3.27
N THR A 61 -11.07 -1.38 -2.43
CA THR A 61 -9.91 -1.92 -1.73
C THR A 61 -10.01 -1.60 -0.27
N TRP A 62 -9.47 -2.50 0.55
CA TRP A 62 -9.32 -2.29 1.97
C TRP A 62 -7.93 -2.76 2.41
N ALA A 63 -7.42 -2.14 3.46
CA ALA A 63 -6.16 -2.50 4.08
C ALA A 63 -6.25 -2.34 5.60
N LEU A 64 -5.71 -3.30 6.32
CA LEU A 64 -5.59 -3.33 7.76
C LEU A 64 -4.12 -3.52 8.09
N GLY A 65 -3.53 -2.53 8.73
CA GLY A 65 -2.12 -2.51 9.07
C GLY A 65 -1.90 -2.51 10.57
N VAL A 66 -0.80 -3.09 11.00
CA VAL A 66 -0.20 -2.83 12.31
C VAL A 66 1.28 -2.55 12.11
N SER A 67 1.79 -1.49 12.73
CA SER A 67 3.22 -1.21 12.75
C SER A 67 3.72 -0.98 14.17
N TYR A 68 4.92 -1.46 14.43
CA TYR A 68 5.65 -1.34 15.69
C TYR A 68 6.97 -0.63 15.41
N PRO A 69 7.00 0.70 15.44
CA PRO A 69 8.22 1.47 15.23
C PRO A 69 9.17 1.36 16.44
N ARG A 70 10.48 1.40 16.19
CA ARG A 70 11.49 1.35 17.27
C ARG A 70 11.33 2.53 18.23
N GLY A 71 11.04 2.25 19.50
CA GLY A 71 10.95 3.28 20.55
C GLY A 71 9.71 4.17 20.44
N GLY A 72 8.75 3.80 19.61
CA GLY A 72 7.47 4.49 19.47
C GLY A 72 6.29 3.61 19.91
N VAL A 73 5.10 4.19 19.81
CA VAL A 73 3.86 3.49 20.12
C VAL A 73 3.42 2.67 18.90
N PRO A 74 2.85 1.47 19.09
CA PRO A 74 2.29 0.71 17.98
C PRO A 74 1.16 1.49 17.30
N LEU A 75 1.03 1.35 15.99
CA LEU A 75 0.04 2.04 15.17
C LEU A 75 -0.85 1.01 14.47
N LEU A 76 -2.16 1.19 14.58
CA LEU A 76 -3.14 0.48 13.76
C LEU A 76 -3.50 1.33 12.54
N GLY A 77 -3.43 0.74 11.36
CA GLY A 77 -3.79 1.36 10.10
C GLY A 77 -5.08 0.77 9.54
N LEU A 78 -5.97 1.64 9.09
CA LEU A 78 -7.18 1.29 8.34
C LEU A 78 -7.14 2.06 7.02
N GLY A 79 -7.17 1.38 5.90
CA GLY A 79 -7.20 1.96 4.57
C GLY A 79 -8.44 1.50 3.82
N LEU A 80 -9.09 2.44 3.14
CA LEU A 80 -10.17 2.15 2.20
C LEU A 80 -9.89 2.89 0.90
N GLY A 81 -10.18 2.26 -0.22
CA GLY A 81 -9.97 2.88 -1.53
C GLY A 81 -10.98 2.42 -2.55
N LEU A 82 -11.18 3.27 -3.54
CA LEU A 82 -11.91 2.99 -4.76
C LEU A 82 -10.99 3.32 -5.92
N SER A 83 -10.87 2.41 -6.88
CA SER A 83 -10.19 2.70 -8.13
C SER A 83 -11.07 2.38 -9.32
N LEU A 84 -10.95 3.21 -10.35
CA LEU A 84 -11.59 3.04 -11.64
C LEU A 84 -10.50 2.67 -12.65
N VAL A 85 -10.76 1.63 -13.42
CA VAL A 85 -9.96 1.31 -14.60
C VAL A 85 -10.57 2.11 -15.75
N ALA A 86 -9.91 3.21 -16.12
CA ALA A 86 -10.44 4.14 -17.13
C ALA A 86 -10.38 3.52 -18.54
N ASN A 87 -9.35 2.72 -18.81
CA ASN A 87 -9.19 1.89 -20.00
C ASN A 87 -8.13 0.80 -19.72
N GLU A 88 -7.70 0.05 -20.74
CA GLU A 88 -6.71 -1.02 -20.62
C GLU A 88 -5.33 -0.55 -20.09
N VAL A 89 -5.10 0.76 -20.05
CA VAL A 89 -3.79 1.36 -19.76
C VAL A 89 -3.81 2.24 -18.50
N TRP A 90 -4.90 2.94 -18.23
CA TRP A 90 -4.99 3.94 -17.16
C TRP A 90 -5.87 3.48 -16.01
N SER A 91 -5.35 3.62 -14.80
CA SER A 91 -6.11 3.48 -13.57
C SER A 91 -6.09 4.76 -12.74
N LEU A 92 -7.22 5.09 -12.12
CA LEU A 92 -7.32 6.19 -11.16
C LEU A 92 -7.87 5.66 -9.85
N GLY A 93 -7.18 5.91 -8.75
CA GLY A 93 -7.55 5.51 -7.41
C GLY A 93 -7.73 6.72 -6.50
N LEU A 94 -8.76 6.65 -5.66
CA LEU A 94 -8.95 7.52 -4.52
C LEU A 94 -9.06 6.67 -3.27
N GLY A 95 -8.37 7.07 -2.21
CA GLY A 95 -8.36 6.35 -0.96
C GLY A 95 -8.36 7.27 0.24
N THR A 96 -8.64 6.68 1.38
CA THR A 96 -8.51 7.30 2.69
C THR A 96 -7.81 6.31 3.61
N SER A 97 -7.07 6.84 4.57
CA SER A 97 -6.43 6.06 5.61
C SER A 97 -6.61 6.72 6.96
N LEU A 98 -6.82 5.90 7.98
CA LEU A 98 -6.85 6.26 9.38
C LEU A 98 -5.71 5.53 10.08
N SER A 99 -4.90 6.26 10.82
CA SER A 99 -3.84 5.74 11.69
C SER A 99 -4.20 6.00 13.15
N LEU A 100 -4.29 4.93 13.94
CA LEU A 100 -4.65 4.94 15.35
C LEU A 100 -3.41 4.53 16.17
N PRO A 101 -2.71 5.48 16.81
CA PRO A 101 -1.67 5.14 17.79
C PRO A 101 -2.30 4.44 19.00
N LEU A 102 -1.71 3.35 19.47
CA LEU A 102 -2.14 2.64 20.69
C LEU A 102 -1.70 3.37 21.99
N GLY A 103 -1.57 4.70 21.92
CA GLY A 103 -1.06 5.59 22.96
C GLY A 103 -2.04 6.73 23.23
N LEU A 104 -1.52 7.82 23.79
CA LEU A 104 -2.32 9.03 24.07
C LEU A 104 -2.30 10.06 22.92
N GLU A 105 -1.65 9.71 21.81
CA GLU A 105 -1.55 10.57 20.63
C GLU A 105 -2.87 10.58 19.85
N PRO A 106 -3.24 11.72 19.24
CA PRO A 106 -4.46 11.79 18.47
C PRO A 106 -4.37 10.89 17.22
N PRO A 107 -5.50 10.32 16.77
CA PRO A 107 -5.56 9.61 15.50
C PRO A 107 -5.24 10.55 14.34
N GLY A 108 -4.62 9.99 13.32
CA GLY A 108 -4.27 10.68 12.08
C GLY A 108 -5.10 10.20 10.90
N GLY A 109 -5.50 11.12 10.02
CA GLY A 109 -6.17 10.84 8.76
C GLY A 109 -5.32 11.25 7.56
N ALA A 110 -5.48 10.55 6.44
CA ALA A 110 -4.94 11.00 5.17
C ALA A 110 -5.81 10.55 3.99
N LEU A 111 -5.90 11.42 2.99
CA LEU A 111 -6.42 11.12 1.67
C LEU A 111 -5.29 10.65 0.76
N LEU A 112 -5.61 9.72 -0.12
CA LEU A 112 -4.70 9.19 -1.11
C LEU A 112 -5.32 9.34 -2.50
N LEU A 113 -4.49 9.73 -3.46
CA LEU A 113 -4.80 9.68 -4.88
C LEU A 113 -3.72 8.84 -5.55
N ARG A 114 -4.12 7.96 -6.47
CA ARG A 114 -3.21 7.15 -7.27
C ARG A 114 -3.59 7.30 -8.74
N ALA A 115 -2.62 7.53 -9.60
CA ALA A 115 -2.76 7.39 -11.04
C ALA A 115 -1.78 6.33 -11.50
N GLY A 116 -2.28 5.31 -12.20
CA GLY A 116 -1.48 4.20 -12.70
C GLY A 116 -1.51 4.14 -14.23
N TYR A 117 -0.39 3.75 -14.81
CA TYR A 117 -0.19 3.54 -16.23
C TYR A 117 0.42 2.15 -16.46
N ALA A 118 -0.32 1.26 -17.13
CA ALA A 118 0.17 -0.05 -17.52
C ALA A 118 1.18 0.11 -18.68
N LEU A 119 2.38 -0.44 -18.49
CA LEU A 119 3.45 -0.41 -19.49
C LEU A 119 3.27 -1.48 -20.58
N ASP A 120 2.49 -2.52 -20.28
CA ASP A 120 2.26 -3.66 -21.16
C ASP A 120 0.76 -3.98 -21.19
N PRO A 121 0.13 -4.16 -22.37
CA PRO A 121 -1.25 -4.63 -22.48
C PRO A 121 -1.52 -5.96 -21.77
N GLU A 122 -0.50 -6.79 -21.53
CA GLU A 122 -0.61 -8.02 -20.73
C GLU A 122 -0.62 -7.74 -19.20
N GLY A 123 -0.54 -6.49 -18.77
CA GLY A 123 -0.57 -6.09 -17.36
C GLY A 123 0.66 -6.46 -16.56
N LYS A 124 1.77 -6.80 -17.24
CA LYS A 124 3.01 -7.26 -16.62
C LYS A 124 3.83 -6.15 -15.99
N GLY A 125 3.57 -4.88 -16.32
CA GLY A 125 4.26 -3.73 -15.73
C GLY A 125 3.34 -2.54 -15.54
N GLU A 126 3.49 -1.81 -14.44
CA GLU A 126 2.74 -0.58 -14.13
C GLU A 126 3.68 0.49 -13.54
N VAL A 127 3.54 1.72 -14.03
CA VAL A 127 4.08 2.93 -13.39
C VAL A 127 2.94 3.65 -12.69
N GLY A 128 3.08 3.91 -11.40
CA GLY A 128 2.12 4.64 -10.60
C GLY A 128 2.70 5.93 -10.04
N VAL A 129 1.86 6.95 -9.96
CA VAL A 129 2.09 8.13 -9.10
C VAL A 129 1.08 8.06 -7.97
N ARG A 130 1.58 8.12 -6.73
CA ARG A 130 0.76 8.17 -5.52
C ARG A 130 0.97 9.50 -4.82
N VAL A 131 -0.12 10.17 -4.51
CA VAL A 131 -0.16 11.37 -3.69
C VAL A 131 -0.88 11.05 -2.39
N ARG A 132 -0.30 11.44 -1.27
CA ARG A 132 -0.90 11.34 0.05
C ARG A 132 -0.93 12.73 0.69
N TYR A 133 -2.07 13.10 1.24
CA TYR A 133 -2.26 14.34 1.98
C TYR A 133 -2.99 14.07 3.29
N GLY A 134 -2.40 14.45 4.42
CA GLY A 134 -3.00 14.22 5.73
C GLY A 134 -2.28 14.99 6.84
N ASP A 135 -2.49 14.58 8.09
CA ASP A 135 -1.99 15.30 9.27
C ASP A 135 -0.46 15.36 9.34
N GLY A 136 0.23 14.42 8.70
CA GLY A 136 1.69 14.42 8.53
C GLY A 136 2.19 15.23 7.32
N GLY A 137 1.32 15.96 6.62
CA GLY A 137 1.63 16.77 5.45
C GLY A 137 1.39 16.08 4.11
N PHE A 138 2.07 16.59 3.09
CA PHE A 138 1.98 16.12 1.70
C PHE A 138 3.15 15.20 1.36
N ALA A 139 2.85 14.07 0.73
CA ALA A 139 3.85 13.15 0.20
C ALA A 139 3.51 12.73 -1.23
N LEU A 140 4.52 12.70 -2.09
CA LEU A 140 4.43 12.21 -3.46
C LEU A 140 5.40 11.03 -3.64
N GLY A 141 4.89 9.94 -4.19
CA GLY A 141 5.63 8.71 -4.43
C GLY A 141 5.46 8.23 -5.87
N LEU A 142 6.53 7.65 -6.41
CA LEU A 142 6.52 6.90 -7.66
C LEU A 142 6.55 5.40 -7.34
N GLU A 143 5.67 4.66 -7.97
CA GLU A 143 5.52 3.21 -7.83
C GLU A 143 5.88 2.55 -9.15
N LEU A 144 6.72 1.52 -9.09
CA LEU A 144 7.10 0.72 -10.23
C LEU A 144 6.81 -0.73 -9.89
N THR A 145 5.93 -1.36 -10.66
CA THR A 145 5.58 -2.77 -10.50
C THR A 145 5.88 -3.48 -11.80
N GLY A 146 6.62 -4.58 -11.77
CA GLY A 146 6.92 -5.38 -12.94
C GLY A 146 7.83 -6.58 -12.63
N PRO A 147 7.97 -7.55 -13.55
CA PRO A 147 9.00 -8.57 -13.45
C PRO A 147 10.37 -7.89 -13.49
N LEU A 148 11.23 -8.26 -12.54
CA LEU A 148 12.65 -7.88 -12.54
C LEU A 148 13.39 -8.56 -13.69
#